data_AF-A0A5P8JYH2-F1
#
_entry.id   AF-A0A5P8JYH2-F1
#
_cell.length_a   1.000
_cell.length_b   1.000
_cell.length_c   1.000
_cell.angle_alpha   90.00
_cell.angle_beta   90.00
_cell.angle_gamma   90.00
#
_symmetry.space_group_name_H-M   'P 1'
#
loop_
_entity.id
_entity.type
_entity.pdbx_description
1 polymer ?
#
loop_
_entity_poly.entity_id
_entity_poly.type
_entity_poly.pdbx_seq_one_letter_code
_entity_poly.pdbx_strand_id
1 'polypeptide(L)' 'MSGSRPALGKASPIFTAMGKRLVAEGCGLYKEGPGPKVGEADVDSYEKFHRKLEYTSSAAKWLPGPASWSKLKVPNV' A
#
# COMPACT_ATOMS: atom_id res chain seq x y z
N MET A 1 7.18 4.52 20.86
CA MET A 1 6.15 3.46 20.79
C MET A 1 6.33 2.73 19.48
N SER A 2 6.98 1.57 19.51
CA SER A 2 7.31 0.79 18.31
C SER A 2 6.02 0.24 17.69
N GLY A 3 5.50 0.96 16.69
CA GLY A 3 4.34 0.54 15.92
C GLY A 3 4.67 -0.73 15.15
N SER A 4 4.17 -1.86 15.63
CA SER A 4 4.20 -3.14 14.91
C SER A 4 3.54 -2.95 13.55
N ARG A 5 4.31 -2.73 12.48
CA ARG A 5 3.83 -2.70 11.09
C ARG A 5 3.46 -4.13 10.71
N PRO A 6 2.18 -4.54 10.80
CA PRO A 6 1.79 -5.94 11.03
C PRO A 6 1.88 -6.83 9.78
N ALA A 7 2.50 -6.39 8.70
CA ALA A 7 2.55 -7.16 7.44
C ALA A 7 3.78 -6.88 6.57
N LEU A 8 4.79 -6.21 7.13
CA LEU A 8 6.12 -6.25 6.51
C LEU A 8 6.51 -7.73 6.36
N GLY A 9 6.87 -8.12 5.14
CA GLY A 9 7.28 -9.49 4.84
C GLY A 9 6.23 -10.39 4.20
N LYS A 10 4.96 -9.97 4.07
CA LYS A 10 3.98 -10.73 3.27
C LYS A 10 4.31 -10.67 1.79
N ALA A 11 4.25 -11.81 1.10
CA ALA A 11 4.50 -11.91 -0.33
C ALA A 11 3.26 -12.39 -1.09
N SER A 12 2.85 -11.64 -2.10
CA SER A 12 1.78 -11.97 -3.03
C SER A 12 1.86 -11.05 -4.26
N PRO A 13 1.57 -11.54 -5.48
CA PRO A 13 1.58 -10.71 -6.69
C PRO A 13 0.63 -9.52 -6.63
N ILE A 14 -0.41 -9.57 -5.79
CA ILE A 14 -1.33 -8.44 -5.56
C ILE A 14 -0.61 -7.20 -5.05
N PHE A 15 0.47 -7.36 -4.26
CA PHE A 15 1.25 -6.22 -3.73
C PHE A 15 2.08 -5.54 -4.82
N THR A 16 2.62 -6.29 -5.77
CA THR A 16 3.27 -5.69 -6.95
C THR A 16 2.28 -4.82 -7.72
N ALA A 17 1.07 -5.34 -7.94
CA ALA A 17 0.03 -4.63 -8.66
C ALA A 17 -0.47 -3.39 -7.89
N MET A 18 -0.55 -3.48 -6.56
CA MET A 18 -0.78 -2.36 -5.65
C MET A 18 0.25 -1.27 -5.81
N GLY A 19 1.53 -1.62 -5.69
CA GLY A 19 2.60 -0.65 -5.68
C GLY A 19 2.73 0.07 -7.01
N LYS A 20 2.46 -0.63 -8.12
CA LYS A 20 2.34 0.00 -9.44
C LYS A 20 1.25 1.08 -9.49
N ARG A 21 0.12 0.86 -8.79
CA ARG A 21 -0.98 1.84 -8.70
C ARG A 21 -0.62 3.00 -7.78
N LEU A 22 0.04 2.73 -6.66
CA LEU A 22 0.56 3.79 -5.79
C LEU A 22 1.58 4.67 -6.54
N VAL A 23 2.45 4.09 -7.36
CA VAL A 23 3.37 4.85 -8.24
C VAL A 23 2.59 5.69 -9.25
N ALA A 24 1.59 5.10 -9.92
CA ALA A 24 0.76 5.83 -10.88
C ALA A 24 -0.01 7.00 -10.24
N GLU A 25 -0.39 6.85 -8.96
CA GLU A 25 -1.05 7.90 -8.16
C GLU A 25 -0.08 8.99 -7.64
N GLY A 26 1.23 8.85 -7.86
CA GLY A 26 2.27 9.74 -7.35
C GLY A 26 2.60 9.55 -5.87
N CYS A 27 2.10 8.45 -5.28
CA CYS A 27 2.30 8.10 -3.88
C CYS A 27 3.38 7.02 -3.68
N GLY A 28 3.86 6.39 -4.76
CA GLY A 28 4.91 5.37 -4.70
C GLY A 28 6.26 5.93 -4.25
N LEU A 29 6.76 5.42 -3.12
CA LEU A 29 8.03 5.74 -2.49
C LEU A 29 9.07 4.62 -2.73
N TYR A 30 9.00 3.99 -3.90
CA TYR A 30 9.90 2.89 -4.27
C TYR A 30 11.20 3.43 -4.84
N LYS A 31 12.33 2.89 -4.38
CA LYS A 31 13.66 3.19 -4.94
C LYS A 31 13.95 2.35 -6.20
N GLU A 32 13.71 1.04 -6.12
CA GLU A 32 13.92 0.09 -7.23
C GLU A 32 12.61 -0.28 -7.93
N GLY A 33 11.47 -0.11 -7.24
CA GLY A 33 10.14 -0.42 -7.75
C GLY A 33 9.35 -1.32 -6.80
N PRO A 34 8.03 -1.46 -7.02
CA PRO A 34 7.17 -2.31 -6.22
C PRO A 34 7.42 -3.78 -6.52
N GLY A 35 7.58 -4.58 -5.46
CA GLY A 35 7.80 -6.03 -5.53
C GLY A 35 6.61 -6.84 -5.02
N PRO A 36 6.64 -8.18 -5.16
CA PRO A 36 5.59 -9.05 -4.64
C PRO A 36 5.61 -9.09 -3.10
N LYS A 37 6.69 -8.64 -2.46
CA LYS A 37 6.84 -8.63 -1.01
C LYS A 37 6.60 -7.22 -0.48
N VAL A 38 5.71 -7.12 0.51
CA VAL A 38 5.45 -5.88 1.25
C VAL A 38 6.71 -5.48 2.02
N GLY A 39 7.27 -4.34 1.64
CA GLY A 39 8.34 -3.65 2.35
C GLY A 39 7.87 -2.38 3.04
N GLU A 40 8.80 -1.68 3.67
CA GLU A 40 8.53 -0.38 4.31
C GLU A 40 8.04 0.65 3.30
N ALA A 41 8.62 0.63 2.09
CA ALA A 41 8.20 1.49 0.98
C ALA A 41 6.71 1.30 0.63
N ASP A 42 6.17 0.09 0.68
CA ASP A 42 4.74 -0.16 0.40
C ASP A 42 3.83 0.47 1.46
N VAL A 43 4.22 0.36 2.73
CA VAL A 43 3.49 0.93 3.86
C VAL A 43 3.50 2.45 3.76
N ASP A 44 4.69 3.05 3.59
CA ASP A 44 4.83 4.51 3.49
C ASP A 44 4.08 5.05 2.25
N SER A 45 4.15 4.34 1.12
CA SER A 45 3.44 4.72 -0.11
C SER A 45 1.92 4.73 0.08
N TYR A 46 1.41 3.71 0.78
CA TYR A 46 -0.01 3.58 1.05
C TYR A 46 -0.51 4.59 2.08
N GLU A 47 0.30 4.90 3.11
CA GLU A 47 0.02 6.00 4.03
C GLU A 47 -0.06 7.33 3.29
N LYS A 48 0.86 7.60 2.35
CA LYS A 48 0.85 8.81 1.52
C LYS A 48 -0.39 8.87 0.64
N PHE A 49 -0.79 7.75 0.04
CA PHE A 49 -2.02 7.64 -0.76
C PHE A 49 -3.27 7.89 0.08
N HIS A 50 -3.34 7.34 1.29
CA HIS A 50 -4.45 7.59 2.21
C HIS A 50 -4.51 9.05 2.66
N ARG A 51 -3.36 9.67 2.96
CA ARG A 51 -3.30 11.10 3.26
C ARG A 51 -3.80 11.95 2.10
N LYS A 52 -3.50 11.57 0.86
CA LYS A 52 -4.01 12.22 -0.37
C LYS A 52 -5.54 12.11 -0.51
N LEU A 53 -6.14 11.02 -0.01
CA LEU A 53 -7.59 10.77 -0.09
C LEU A 53 -8.42 11.48 1.01
N GLU A 54 -7.82 12.38 1.79
CA GLU A 54 -8.51 13.22 2.80
C GLU A 54 -9.37 12.48 3.83
N TYR A 55 -9.10 11.19 4.11
CA TYR A 55 -9.70 10.50 5.25
C TYR A 55 -8.93 10.86 6.53
N THR A 56 -9.25 12.04 7.07
CA THR A 56 -8.97 12.35 8.47
C THR A 56 -9.70 11.33 9.35
N SER A 57 -8.92 10.52 10.03
CA SER A 57 -9.27 9.72 11.20
C SER A 57 -9.32 8.21 11.00
N SER A 58 -8.62 7.58 11.94
CA SER A 58 -8.65 6.18 12.31
C SER A 58 -7.85 5.23 11.41
N ALA A 59 -6.59 5.05 11.84
CA ALA A 59 -5.72 3.92 11.59
C ALA A 59 -5.72 3.41 10.14
N ALA A 60 -4.63 3.65 9.41
CA ALA A 60 -4.31 2.86 8.23
C ALA A 60 -4.27 1.38 8.66
N LYS A 61 -5.41 0.69 8.59
CA LYS A 61 -5.50 -0.75 8.80
C LYS A 61 -4.82 -1.37 7.62
N TRP A 62 -3.54 -1.60 7.79
CA TRP A 62 -2.77 -2.48 6.95
C TRP A 62 -3.12 -3.91 7.38
N LEU A 63 -3.58 -4.81 6.51
CA LEU A 63 -3.61 -4.79 5.04
C LEU A 63 -4.85 -4.09 4.46
N PRO A 64 -4.76 -3.60 3.20
CA PRO A 64 -5.92 -3.11 2.48
C PRO A 64 -7.02 -4.18 2.44
N GLY A 65 -8.25 -3.81 2.81
CA GLY A 65 -9.42 -4.67 2.61
C GLY A 65 -9.85 -4.70 1.13
N PRO A 66 -10.78 -5.59 0.75
CA PRO A 66 -11.34 -5.66 -0.62
C PRO A 66 -11.78 -4.30 -1.18
N ALA A 67 -12.37 -3.44 -0.33
CA ALA A 67 -12.78 -2.10 -0.72
C ALA A 67 -11.60 -1.19 -1.11
N SER A 68 -10.45 -1.30 -0.43
CA SER A 68 -9.23 -0.55 -0.77
C SER A 68 -8.62 -1.05 -2.07
N TRP A 69 -8.64 -2.37 -2.31
CA TRP A 69 -8.19 -2.98 -3.56
C TRP A 69 -8.99 -2.48 -4.77
N SER A 70 -10.32 -2.41 -4.61
CA SER A 70 -11.21 -1.84 -5.63
C SER A 70 -10.93 -0.36 -5.90
N LYS A 71 -10.66 0.43 -4.85
CA LYS A 71 -10.31 1.87 -5.00
C LYS A 71 -8.99 2.07 -5.74
N LEU A 72 -7.98 1.25 -5.44
CA LEU A 72 -6.70 1.25 -6.14
C LEU A 72 -6.79 0.60 -7.54
N LYS A 73 -7.95 0.06 -7.94
CA LYS A 73 -8.14 -0.69 -9.19
C LYS A 73 -7.05 -1.74 -9.39
N VAL A 74 -6.70 -2.45 -8.32
CA VAL A 74 -5.70 -3.51 -8.39
C VAL A 74 -6.35 -4.70 -9.08
N PRO A 75 -5.80 -5.20 -10.19
CA PRO A 75 -6.33 -6.37 -10.86
C PRO A 75 -6.34 -7.55 -9.88
N ASN A 76 -7.48 -8.23 -9.77
CA ASN A 76 -7.59 -9.53 -9.10
C ASN A 76 -6.69 -10.51 -9.87
N VAL A 77 -5.52 -10.78 -9.31
CA VAL A 77 -4.59 -11.84 -9.75
C VAL A 77 -4.75 -13.05 -8.86
#